data_AF-A0A497L8X9-F1
#
_entry.id   AF-A0A497L8X9-F1
#
_cell.length_a   1.000
_cell.length_b   1.000
_cell.length_c   1.000
_cell.angle_alpha   90.00
_cell.angle_beta   90.00
_cell.angle_gamma   90.00
#
_symmetry.space_group_name_H-M   'P 1'
#
loop_
_entity.id
_entity.type
_entity.pdbx_description
1 polymer ?
#
loop_
_entity_poly.entity_id
_entity_poly.type
_entity_poly.pdbx_seq_one_letter_code
_entity_poly.pdbx_strand_id
1 'polypeptide(L)'
;GGIGQSLLGGSLAGEVASDALEKGDTSLEALWAYNVQFMRLMGARNAELDVFRLFLQNLTDDEIEYGMRKKLITERELAMVSEGRSLSVGTLGRLSRALRAIGRLGFLRRLARVLDLMKAVRAHYEAYPQDPSGFGAWKKKADELFSAARLL
;
A
#
# COMPACT_ATOMS: atom_id res chain seq x y z
N GLY A 1 -9.25 9.61 3.09
CA GLY A 1 -10.71 9.83 2.96
C GLY A 1 -11.31 8.72 2.12
N GLY A 2 -12.56 8.31 2.41
CA GLY A 2 -13.17 7.11 1.81
C GLY A 2 -14.17 7.37 0.67
N ILE A 3 -14.66 8.60 0.48
CA ILE A 3 -15.78 8.86 -0.45
C ILE A 3 -15.47 8.40 -1.88
N GLY A 4 -14.33 8.80 -2.45
CA GLY A 4 -13.94 8.36 -3.80
C GLY A 4 -13.72 6.85 -3.91
N GLN A 5 -13.25 6.21 -2.84
CA GLN A 5 -13.09 4.75 -2.79
C GLN A 5 -14.44 4.05 -2.83
N SER A 6 -15.40 4.55 -2.06
CA SER A 6 -16.76 4.03 -1.99
C SER A 6 -17.48 4.20 -3.33
N LEU A 7 -17.34 5.35 -4.00
CA LEU A 7 -17.92 5.58 -5.32
C LEU A 7 -17.36 4.62 -6.36
N LEU A 8 -16.02 4.47 -6.42
CA LEU A 8 -15.38 3.53 -7.34
C LEU A 8 -15.79 2.09 -7.04
N GLY A 9 -15.74 1.68 -5.77
CA GLY A 9 -16.16 0.34 -5.36
C GLY A 9 -17.62 0.06 -5.69
N GLY A 10 -18.50 1.03 -5.52
CA GLY A 10 -19.92 0.93 -5.90
C GLY A 10 -20.11 0.79 -7.42
N SER A 11 -19.41 1.60 -8.21
CA SER A 11 -19.46 1.50 -9.69
C SER A 11 -19.03 0.13 -10.17
N LEU A 12 -17.86 -0.35 -9.73
CA LEU A 12 -17.34 -1.67 -10.09
C LEU A 12 -18.27 -2.80 -9.66
N ALA A 13 -18.86 -2.70 -8.47
CA ALA A 13 -19.80 -3.69 -7.98
C ALA A 13 -21.07 -3.74 -8.83
N GLY A 14 -21.60 -2.57 -9.21
CA GLY A 14 -22.78 -2.46 -10.08
C GLY A 14 -22.52 -3.02 -11.48
N GLU A 15 -21.39 -2.68 -12.09
CA GLU A 15 -20.98 -3.18 -13.41
C GLU A 15 -20.84 -4.71 -13.41
N VAL A 16 -20.07 -5.26 -12.47
CA VAL A 16 -19.85 -6.72 -12.39
C VAL A 16 -21.14 -7.46 -12.06
N ALA A 17 -22.00 -6.91 -11.20
CA ALA A 17 -23.30 -7.53 -10.90
C ALA A 17 -24.24 -7.52 -12.12
N SER A 18 -24.27 -6.42 -12.88
CA SER A 18 -25.05 -6.33 -14.12
C SER A 18 -24.61 -7.40 -15.13
N ASP A 19 -23.30 -7.48 -15.39
CA ASP A 19 -22.71 -8.47 -16.29
C ASP A 19 -23.03 -9.91 -15.89
N ALA A 20 -22.95 -10.22 -14.59
CA ALA A 20 -23.25 -11.53 -14.04
C ALA A 20 -24.72 -11.91 -14.26
N LEU A 21 -25.64 -10.97 -14.02
CA LEU A 21 -27.08 -11.15 -14.23
C LEU A 21 -27.43 -11.35 -15.70
N GLU A 22 -26.85 -10.55 -16.61
CA GLU A 22 -27.07 -10.69 -18.06
C GLU A 22 -26.61 -12.06 -18.59
N LYS A 23 -25.52 -12.60 -18.04
CA LYS A 23 -24.99 -13.92 -18.39
C LYS A 23 -25.70 -15.07 -17.68
N GLY A 24 -26.55 -14.78 -16.69
CA GLY A 24 -27.21 -15.78 -15.86
C GLY A 24 -26.26 -16.55 -14.93
N ASP A 25 -25.09 -15.99 -14.63
CA ASP A 25 -24.06 -16.63 -13.81
C ASP A 25 -23.65 -15.71 -12.65
N THR A 26 -24.18 -16.02 -11.46
CA THR A 26 -23.90 -15.32 -10.21
C THR A 26 -22.93 -16.10 -9.31
N SER A 27 -22.14 -17.00 -9.90
CA SER A 27 -21.09 -17.75 -9.21
C SER A 27 -20.01 -16.83 -8.65
N LEU A 28 -19.19 -17.40 -7.74
CA LEU A 28 -18.04 -16.70 -7.18
C LEU A 28 -17.03 -16.32 -8.28
N GLU A 29 -16.86 -17.21 -9.26
CA GLU A 29 -15.96 -17.05 -10.40
C GLU A 29 -16.38 -15.86 -11.27
N ALA A 30 -17.67 -15.75 -11.60
CA ALA A 30 -18.20 -14.64 -12.39
C ALA A 30 -18.06 -13.29 -11.66
N LEU A 31 -18.32 -13.27 -10.35
CA LEU A 31 -18.22 -12.06 -9.52
C LEU A 31 -16.77 -11.70 -9.14
N TRP A 32 -15.81 -12.60 -9.33
CA TRP A 32 -14.41 -12.41 -8.93
C TRP A 32 -13.74 -11.23 -9.64
N ALA A 33 -14.22 -10.88 -10.84
CA ALA A 33 -13.76 -9.73 -11.61
C ALA A 33 -13.79 -8.43 -10.79
N TYR A 34 -14.75 -8.28 -9.89
CA TYR A 34 -14.82 -7.14 -8.96
C TYR A 34 -13.54 -7.02 -8.12
N ASN A 35 -13.13 -8.12 -7.49
CA ASN A 35 -11.96 -8.15 -6.61
C ASN A 35 -10.69 -7.79 -7.38
N VAL A 36 -10.52 -8.37 -8.57
CA VAL A 36 -9.36 -8.09 -9.44
C VAL A 36 -9.31 -6.61 -9.81
N GLN A 37 -10.42 -6.04 -10.28
CA GLN A 37 -10.49 -4.65 -10.70
C GLN A 37 -10.25 -3.69 -9.54
N PHE A 38 -10.92 -3.91 -8.40
CA PHE A 38 -10.75 -3.07 -7.22
C PHE A 38 -9.31 -3.13 -6.68
N MET A 39 -8.70 -4.31 -6.65
CA MET A 39 -7.33 -4.47 -6.15
C MET A 39 -6.30 -3.78 -7.04
N ARG A 40 -6.47 -3.84 -8.37
CA ARG A 40 -5.60 -3.14 -9.32
C ARG A 40 -5.76 -1.63 -9.26
N LEU A 41 -6.99 -1.13 -9.19
CA LEU A 41 -7.28 0.30 -9.21
C LEU A 41 -6.95 0.97 -7.88
N MET A 42 -7.19 0.27 -6.76
CA MET A 42 -7.07 0.85 -5.43
C MET A 42 -6.41 -0.02 -4.38
N GLY A 43 -6.69 -1.33 -4.37
CA GLY A 43 -6.25 -2.20 -3.27
C GLY A 43 -4.74 -2.22 -3.08
N ALA A 44 -3.95 -2.29 -4.17
CA ALA A 44 -2.49 -2.27 -4.08
C ALA A 44 -1.95 -0.98 -3.49
N ARG A 45 -2.50 0.17 -3.90
CA ARG A 45 -2.18 1.47 -3.33
C ARG A 45 -2.57 1.53 -1.85
N ASN A 46 -3.77 1.08 -1.51
CA ASN A 46 -4.25 1.14 -0.12
C ASN A 46 -3.40 0.25 0.79
N ALA A 47 -2.99 -0.93 0.32
CA ALA A 47 -2.12 -1.83 1.07
C ALA A 47 -0.72 -1.25 1.28
N GLU A 48 -0.14 -0.59 0.26
CA GLU A 48 1.12 0.15 0.39
C GLU A 48 1.02 1.23 1.48
N LEU A 49 -0.05 2.03 1.45
CA LEU A 49 -0.29 3.11 2.42
C LEU A 49 -0.58 2.58 3.82
N ASP A 50 -1.13 1.38 3.96
CA ASP A 50 -1.39 0.77 5.25
C ASP A 50 -0.09 0.37 5.96
N VAL A 51 0.91 -0.12 5.22
CA VAL A 51 2.27 -0.32 5.75
C VAL A 51 2.86 1.00 6.23
N PHE A 52 2.71 2.07 5.45
CA PHE A 52 3.22 3.39 5.84
C PHE A 52 2.49 3.95 7.06
N ARG A 53 1.16 3.75 7.16
CA ARG A 53 0.35 4.14 8.32
C ARG A 53 0.86 3.47 9.59
N LEU A 54 1.13 2.16 9.56
CA LEU A 54 1.66 1.43 10.72
C LEU A 54 2.98 2.04 11.20
N PHE A 55 3.88 2.38 10.28
CA PHE A 55 5.13 3.07 10.62
C PHE A 55 4.89 4.44 11.26
N LEU A 56 4.06 5.28 10.63
CA LEU A 56 3.79 6.64 11.11
C LEU A 56 3.16 6.64 12.52
N GLN A 57 2.29 5.69 12.81
CA GLN A 57 1.64 5.56 14.13
C GLN A 57 2.59 5.10 15.24
N ASN A 58 3.76 4.56 14.89
CA ASN A 58 4.79 4.11 15.83
C ASN A 58 5.97 5.09 15.96
N LEU A 59 5.86 6.29 15.36
CA LEU A 59 6.90 7.32 15.48
C LEU A 59 6.81 8.07 16.81
N THR A 60 7.98 8.38 17.35
CA THR A 60 8.12 9.36 18.42
C THR A 60 8.14 10.79 17.85
N ASP A 61 7.74 11.78 18.64
CA ASP A 61 7.80 13.21 18.26
C ASP A 61 9.21 13.60 17.77
N ASP A 62 10.22 13.10 18.47
CA ASP A 62 11.63 13.23 18.12
C ASP A 62 11.95 12.73 16.71
N GLU A 63 11.44 11.56 16.32
CA GLU A 63 11.65 10.98 14.99
C GLU A 63 10.92 11.75 13.91
N ILE A 64 9.70 12.23 14.20
CA ILE A 64 8.94 13.11 13.31
C ILE A 64 9.73 14.39 13.06
N GLU A 65 10.17 15.07 14.13
CA GLU A 65 10.92 16.32 14.05
C GLU A 65 12.23 16.11 13.28
N TYR A 66 12.97 15.04 13.55
CA TYR A 66 14.18 14.70 12.82
C TYR A 66 13.91 14.46 11.34
N GLY A 67 12.87 13.68 11.01
CA GLY A 67 12.48 13.37 9.64
C GLY A 67 12.12 14.63 8.84
N MET A 68 11.36 15.54 9.45
CA MET A 68 10.99 16.84 8.87
C MET A 68 12.21 17.75 8.71
N ARG A 69 13.00 17.94 9.77
CA ARG A 69 14.19 18.81 9.76
C ARG A 69 15.24 18.37 8.73
N LYS A 70 15.42 17.06 8.57
CA LYS A 70 16.34 16.49 7.57
C LYS A 70 15.72 16.33 6.19
N LYS A 71 14.44 16.71 6.01
CA LYS A 71 13.68 16.58 4.76
C LYS A 71 13.80 15.19 4.15
N LEU A 72 13.71 14.15 4.98
CA LEU A 72 13.81 12.76 4.52
C LEU A 72 12.70 12.45 3.51
N ILE A 73 11.51 13.01 3.76
CA ILE A 73 10.37 13.07 2.85
C ILE A 73 10.06 14.56 2.66
N THR A 74 9.95 15.03 1.42
CA THR A 74 9.57 16.44 1.17
C THR A 74 8.07 16.64 1.29
N GLU A 75 7.63 17.88 1.52
CA GLU A 75 6.21 18.26 1.45
C GLU A 75 5.58 17.85 0.11
N ARG A 76 6.31 18.04 -1.01
CA ARG A 76 5.85 17.60 -2.33
C ARG A 76 5.60 16.10 -2.35
N GLU A 77 6.53 15.29 -1.86
CA GLU A 77 6.37 13.85 -1.80
C GLU A 77 5.24 13.42 -0.87
N LEU A 78 5.10 14.10 0.28
CA LEU A 78 3.99 13.85 1.19
C LEU A 78 2.64 14.15 0.51
N ALA A 79 2.57 15.25 -0.25
CA ALA A 79 1.41 15.57 -1.09
C ALA A 79 1.19 14.48 -2.16
N MET A 80 2.25 14.04 -2.86
CA MET A 80 2.16 12.94 -3.83
C MET A 80 1.63 11.65 -3.21
N VAL A 81 2.08 11.29 -2.00
CA VAL A 81 1.59 10.13 -1.25
C VAL A 81 0.13 10.30 -0.86
N SER A 82 -0.26 11.50 -0.43
CA SER A 82 -1.66 11.81 -0.10
C SER A 82 -2.58 11.70 -1.33
N GLU A 83 -2.08 12.07 -2.52
CA GLU A 83 -2.75 11.90 -3.81
C GLU A 83 -2.73 10.45 -4.31
N GLY A 84 -1.84 9.60 -3.77
CA GLY A 84 -1.79 8.17 -4.07
C GLY A 84 -0.62 7.66 -4.88
N ARG A 85 0.39 8.49 -5.08
CA ARG A 85 1.62 8.08 -5.75
C ARG A 85 2.57 7.47 -4.71
N SER A 86 3.30 6.42 -5.10
CA SER A 86 4.32 5.84 -4.24
C SER A 86 5.47 6.81 -3.97
N LEU A 87 6.17 6.57 -2.87
CA LEU A 87 7.41 7.28 -2.56
C LEU A 87 8.47 7.00 -3.64
N SER A 88 9.19 8.05 -4.05
CA SER A 88 10.09 8.01 -5.21
C SER A 88 11.49 7.49 -4.87
N VAL A 89 12.26 7.14 -5.89
CA VAL A 89 13.69 6.78 -5.74
C VAL A 89 14.50 7.93 -5.12
N GLY A 90 14.05 9.18 -5.27
CA GLY A 90 14.69 10.36 -4.68
C GLY A 90 14.65 10.39 -3.14
N THR A 91 13.70 9.70 -2.53
CA THR A 91 13.54 9.58 -1.07
C THR A 91 14.58 8.62 -0.49
N LEU A 92 14.84 7.49 -1.16
CA LEU A 92 15.92 6.55 -0.82
C LEU A 92 17.31 7.20 -0.97
N GLY A 93 17.50 8.00 -2.01
CA GLY A 93 18.73 8.76 -2.23
C GLY A 93 19.05 9.73 -1.09
N ARG A 94 18.04 10.42 -0.54
CA ARG A 94 18.20 11.28 0.64
C ARG A 94 18.44 10.48 1.92
N LEU A 95 17.76 9.36 2.10
CA LEU A 95 17.98 8.46 3.22
C LEU A 95 19.45 8.01 3.28
N SER A 96 20.02 7.60 2.15
CA SER A 96 21.43 7.19 2.05
C SER A 96 22.43 8.31 2.36
N ARG A 97 22.07 9.58 2.12
CA ARG A 97 22.88 10.75 2.47
C ARG A 97 22.72 11.11 3.95
N ALA A 98 21.51 11.04 4.48
CA ALA A 98 21.23 11.25 5.90
C ALA A 98 21.91 10.21 6.79
N LEU A 99 21.93 8.94 6.34
CA LEU A 99 22.68 7.84 6.98
C LEU A 99 24.18 8.14 7.13
N ARG A 100 24.77 8.91 6.21
CA ARG A 100 26.19 9.33 6.24
C ARG A 100 26.47 10.54 7.14
N ALA A 101 25.43 11.25 7.59
CA ALA A 101 25.55 12.53 8.33
C ALA A 101 25.18 12.46 9.83
N ILE A 102 25.07 11.25 10.41
CA ILE A 102 24.90 10.92 11.85
C ILE A 102 23.47 11.06 12.45
N GLY A 103 23.20 10.17 13.43
CA GLY A 103 22.36 10.41 14.62
C GLY A 103 21.41 9.28 14.99
N ARG A 104 20.65 8.78 14.00
CA ARG A 104 19.52 7.87 14.24
C ARG A 104 19.51 6.69 13.28
N LEU A 105 20.60 5.92 13.30
CA LEU A 105 20.78 4.75 12.43
C LEU A 105 19.64 3.73 12.59
N GLY A 106 19.11 3.55 13.79
CA GLY A 106 17.94 2.70 14.04
C GLY A 106 16.70 3.15 13.28
N PHE A 107 16.29 4.41 13.47
CA PHE A 107 15.17 5.03 12.74
C PHE A 107 15.35 4.96 11.22
N LEU A 108 16.54 5.30 10.72
CA LEU A 108 16.81 5.32 9.28
C LEU A 108 16.77 3.91 8.67
N ARG A 109 17.27 2.89 9.39
CA ARG A 109 17.15 1.48 8.96
C ARG A 109 15.71 1.01 8.98
N ARG A 110 14.93 1.40 10.01
CA ARG A 110 13.51 1.10 10.09
C ARG A 110 12.76 1.72 8.92
N LEU A 111 12.97 3.00 8.63
CA LEU A 111 12.39 3.68 7.48
C LEU A 111 12.78 3.01 6.15
N ALA A 112 14.03 2.60 5.96
CA ALA A 112 14.44 1.84 4.76
C ALA A 112 13.62 0.55 4.60
N ARG A 113 13.48 -0.21 5.69
CA ARG A 113 12.72 -1.47 5.70
C ARG A 113 11.23 -1.27 5.44
N VAL A 114 10.65 -0.18 5.93
CA VAL A 114 9.27 0.22 5.61
C VAL A 114 9.11 0.48 4.12
N LEU A 115 10.02 1.25 3.51
CA LEU A 115 9.98 1.54 2.07
C LEU A 115 10.10 0.28 1.21
N ASP A 116 10.89 -0.70 1.64
CA ASP A 116 11.00 -1.99 0.95
C ASP A 116 9.74 -2.84 1.13
N LEU A 117 9.15 -2.88 2.33
CA LEU A 117 7.88 -3.56 2.56
C LEU A 117 6.71 -2.93 1.79
N MET A 118 6.67 -1.60 1.70
CA MET A 118 5.68 -0.88 0.88
C MET A 118 5.71 -1.36 -0.57
N LYS A 119 6.90 -1.46 -1.17
CA LYS A 119 7.07 -1.99 -2.54
C LYS A 119 6.65 -3.45 -2.64
N ALA A 120 7.04 -4.29 -1.68
CA ALA A 120 6.72 -5.71 -1.68
C ALA A 120 5.20 -5.95 -1.56
N VAL A 121 4.53 -5.22 -0.67
CA VAL A 121 3.07 -5.28 -0.49
C VAL A 121 2.36 -4.78 -1.74
N ARG A 122 2.78 -3.66 -2.31
CA ARG A 122 2.21 -3.15 -3.56
C ARG A 122 2.29 -4.20 -4.67
N ALA A 123 3.48 -4.75 -4.92
CA ALA A 123 3.67 -5.78 -5.94
C ALA A 123 2.81 -7.03 -5.69
N HIS A 124 2.69 -7.45 -4.42
CA HIS A 124 1.84 -8.59 -4.03
C HIS A 124 0.35 -8.35 -4.31
N TYR A 125 -0.14 -7.14 -4.07
CA TYR A 125 -1.53 -6.79 -4.34
C TYR A 125 -1.80 -6.49 -5.82
N GLU A 126 -0.82 -6.00 -6.58
CA GLU A 126 -0.92 -5.90 -8.04
C GLU A 126 -1.04 -7.28 -8.70
N ALA A 127 -0.43 -8.30 -8.09
CA ALA A 127 -0.53 -9.71 -8.47
C ALA A 127 -1.75 -10.43 -7.87
N TYR A 128 -2.87 -9.72 -7.63
CA TYR A 128 -4.09 -10.34 -7.11
C TYR A 128 -4.59 -11.48 -8.04
N PRO A 129 -5.01 -12.64 -7.48
CA PRO A 129 -5.43 -13.80 -8.26
C PRO A 129 -6.56 -13.47 -9.23
N GLN A 130 -6.43 -13.95 -10.48
CA GLN A 130 -7.47 -13.75 -11.50
C GLN A 130 -8.70 -14.63 -11.27
N ASP A 131 -8.57 -15.64 -10.40
CA ASP A 131 -9.62 -16.58 -10.05
C ASP A 131 -9.59 -16.88 -8.52
N PRO A 132 -10.69 -17.40 -7.95
CA PRO A 132 -10.79 -17.65 -6.52
C PRO A 132 -9.82 -18.70 -5.98
N SER A 133 -9.34 -19.64 -6.81
CA SER A 133 -8.52 -20.76 -6.34
C SER A 133 -7.16 -20.29 -5.81
N GLY A 134 -6.60 -19.22 -6.39
CA GLY A 134 -5.36 -18.60 -5.94
C GLY A 134 -5.47 -17.77 -4.67
N PHE A 135 -6.69 -17.46 -4.20
CA PHE A 135 -6.91 -16.55 -3.08
C PHE A 135 -6.28 -17.03 -1.77
N GLY A 136 -6.34 -18.32 -1.47
CA GLY A 136 -5.79 -18.87 -0.22
C GLY A 136 -4.28 -18.62 -0.08
N ALA A 137 -3.52 -18.93 -1.14
CA ALA A 137 -2.08 -18.70 -1.18
C ALA A 137 -1.73 -17.20 -1.16
N TRP A 138 -2.46 -16.40 -1.93
CA TRP A 138 -2.30 -14.95 -1.95
C TRP A 138 -2.56 -14.33 -0.58
N LYS A 139 -3.62 -14.74 0.11
CA LYS A 139 -3.99 -14.23 1.44
C LYS A 139 -2.90 -14.57 2.46
N LYS A 140 -2.42 -15.80 2.48
CA LYS A 140 -1.33 -16.21 3.38
C LYS A 140 -0.10 -15.32 3.21
N LYS A 141 0.28 -15.04 1.96
CA LYS A 141 1.41 -14.16 1.68
C LYS A 141 1.16 -12.70 2.10
N ALA A 142 -0.06 -12.19 1.91
CA ALA A 142 -0.45 -10.88 2.42
C ALA A 142 -0.34 -10.83 3.96
N ASP A 143 -0.84 -11.86 4.65
CA ASP A 143 -0.75 -11.96 6.12
C ASP A 143 0.71 -11.97 6.61
N GLU A 144 1.60 -12.68 5.92
CA GLU A 144 3.05 -12.68 6.21
C GLU A 144 3.68 -11.28 6.06
N LEU A 145 3.37 -10.58 4.96
CA LEU A 145 3.88 -9.24 4.71
C LEU A 145 3.40 -8.24 5.76
N PHE A 146 2.11 -8.28 6.12
CA PHE A 146 1.55 -7.42 7.15
C PHE A 146 2.00 -7.78 8.56
N SER A 147 2.29 -9.06 8.83
CA SER A 147 2.92 -9.46 10.09
C SER A 147 4.33 -8.88 10.21
N ALA A 148 5.11 -8.91 9.13
CA ALA A 148 6.42 -8.25 9.10
C ALA A 148 6.32 -6.74 9.28
N ALA A 149 5.31 -6.09 8.71
CA ALA A 149 5.09 -4.64 8.84
C ALA A 149 4.73 -4.22 10.28
N ARG A 150 3.95 -5.03 11.00
CA ARG A 150 3.58 -4.76 12.41
C ARG A 150 4.74 -4.92 13.39
N LEU A 151 5.82 -5.59 12.98
CA LEU A 151 7.02 -5.80 13.79
C LEU A 151 8.10 -4.72 13.58
N LEU A 152 7.81 -3.69 12.76
CA LEU A 152 8.69 -2.54 12.54
C LEU A 152 8.44 -1.44 13.58
#